data_AF-A0A968LHV9-F1
#
_entry.id   AF-A0A968LHV9-F1
#
_cell.length_a   1.000
_cell.length_b   1.000
_cell.length_c   1.000
_cell.angle_alpha   90.00
_cell.angle_beta   90.00
_cell.angle_gamma   90.00
#
_symmetry.space_group_name_H-M   'P 1'
#
loop_
_entity.id
_entity.type
_entity.pdbx_description
1 polymer ?
#
loop_
_entity_poly.entity_id
_entity_poly.type
_entity_poly.pdbx_seq_one_letter_code
_entity_poly.pdbx_strand_id
1 'polypeptide(L)'
;CSRRSPAPTTPARATRSARRATRPRSGDTPFEPPEPSCGNGFIEQGEDCDDANTVDGDGCDSLCRLPCGLAWETRLAVSVPDVIGVVVDLAIGPSGELVVAATNDAQTSEFTDDLWLGRWSAEGELTYSDFYDLGGDEFARAVVVDEQGDMYLLGTVGGVDEGTDIWLRRFDAQGSEIWTTTYSGPVVDSKDEAGGLALGPGGELYVSGHQRVADKDADAWVARLDKSDGAIVWEASWSANSPTTGSASTPAAPWPWAPMAGSMR
;
A
#
# COMPACT_ATOMS: atom_id res chain seq x y z
N CYS A 1 3.82 -24.50 9.07
CA CYS A 1 2.45 -24.26 9.57
C CYS A 1 1.92 -25.49 10.33
N SER A 2 2.20 -25.59 11.63
CA SER A 2 1.58 -26.59 12.49
C SER A 2 0.33 -25.99 13.13
N ARG A 3 -0.85 -26.20 12.53
CA ARG A 3 -2.09 -26.07 13.31
C ARG A 3 -1.98 -27.11 14.43
N ARG A 4 -1.88 -26.69 15.69
CA ARG A 4 -2.26 -27.59 16.79
C ARG A 4 -3.74 -27.89 16.57
N SER A 5 -4.05 -29.08 16.08
CA SER A 5 -5.43 -29.54 16.00
C SER A 5 -6.05 -29.43 17.39
N PRO A 6 -7.21 -28.77 17.56
CA PRO A 6 -8.02 -29.03 18.74
C PRO A 6 -8.41 -30.51 18.73
N ALA A 7 -8.35 -31.15 19.89
CA ALA A 7 -8.69 -32.56 20.04
C ALA A 7 -10.08 -32.85 19.44
N PRO A 8 -10.27 -33.98 18.75
CA PRO A 8 -11.56 -34.32 18.16
C PRO A 8 -12.63 -34.42 19.25
N THR A 9 -13.60 -33.53 19.23
CA THR A 9 -14.85 -33.70 19.96
C THR A 9 -15.66 -34.78 19.25
N THR A 10 -15.91 -35.87 19.97
CA THR A 10 -16.74 -37.00 19.53
C THR A 10 -18.10 -36.52 19.03
N PRO A 11 -18.51 -36.79 17.78
CA PRO A 11 -19.85 -36.44 17.34
C PRO A 11 -20.88 -37.36 17.99
N ALA A 12 -21.98 -36.76 18.47
CA ALA A 12 -23.13 -37.48 18.98
C ALA A 12 -23.74 -38.40 17.89
N ARG A 13 -24.07 -39.63 18.32
CA ARG A 13 -24.62 -40.71 17.49
C ARG A 13 -26.00 -40.33 16.94
N ALA A 14 -26.09 -40.01 15.66
CA ALA A 14 -27.37 -39.87 14.95
C ALA A 14 -28.00 -41.26 14.70
N THR A 15 -29.24 -41.46 15.17
CA THR A 15 -30.05 -42.64 14.87
C THR A 15 -30.67 -42.52 13.47
N ARG A 16 -30.18 -43.29 12.49
CA ARG A 16 -30.84 -43.43 11.17
C ARG A 16 -32.09 -44.30 11.30
N SER A 17 -33.26 -43.71 11.03
CA SER A 17 -34.47 -44.46 10.71
C SER A 17 -34.41 -44.89 9.24
N ALA A 18 -34.46 -46.20 9.00
CA ALA A 18 -34.43 -46.78 7.67
C ALA A 18 -35.80 -46.61 6.98
N ARG A 19 -35.91 -45.69 6.02
CA ARG A 19 -36.99 -45.72 5.02
C ARG A 19 -36.56 -46.53 3.81
N ARG A 20 -37.38 -47.52 3.47
CA ARG A 20 -37.21 -48.49 2.38
C ARG A 20 -37.30 -47.77 1.03
N ALA A 21 -36.19 -47.70 0.29
CA ALA A 21 -36.17 -47.17 -1.07
C ALA A 21 -36.70 -48.22 -2.07
N THR A 22 -37.71 -47.83 -2.85
CA THR A 22 -38.19 -48.54 -4.03
C THR A 22 -37.18 -48.40 -5.17
N ARG A 23 -36.87 -49.52 -5.83
CA ARG A 23 -35.90 -49.67 -6.92
C ARG A 23 -36.31 -48.85 -8.17
N PRO A 24 -35.45 -48.00 -8.76
CA PRO A 24 -35.76 -47.37 -10.05
C PRO A 24 -35.49 -48.34 -11.21
N ARG A 25 -36.25 -48.16 -12.30
CA ARG A 25 -36.13 -48.91 -13.56
C ARG A 25 -34.87 -48.47 -14.32
N SER A 26 -34.20 -49.45 -14.92
CA SER A 26 -33.05 -49.30 -15.81
C SER A 26 -33.44 -48.52 -17.07
N GLY A 27 -32.77 -47.41 -17.36
CA GLY A 27 -32.96 -46.70 -18.63
C GLY A 27 -32.13 -45.44 -18.82
N ASP A 28 -31.96 -44.64 -17.77
CA ASP A 28 -31.17 -43.40 -17.84
C ASP A 28 -29.94 -43.58 -16.97
N THR A 29 -28.76 -43.79 -17.57
CA THR A 29 -27.52 -43.48 -16.85
C THR A 29 -27.50 -41.95 -16.74
N PRO A 30 -27.63 -41.38 -15.53
CA PRO A 30 -27.42 -39.95 -15.38
C PRO A 30 -26.04 -39.63 -15.93
N PHE A 31 -25.90 -38.51 -16.64
CA PHE A 31 -24.59 -37.95 -16.94
C PHE A 31 -23.89 -37.77 -15.58
N GLU A 32 -22.94 -38.65 -15.28
CA GLU A 32 -22.12 -38.56 -14.09
C GLU A 32 -21.10 -37.46 -14.40
N PRO A 33 -21.16 -36.31 -13.69
CA PRO A 33 -20.17 -35.27 -13.90
C PRO A 33 -18.77 -35.86 -13.64
N PRO A 34 -17.74 -35.38 -14.34
CA PRO A 34 -16.38 -35.82 -14.11
C PRO A 34 -16.02 -35.69 -12.62
N GLU A 35 -15.22 -36.64 -12.13
CA GLU A 35 -14.72 -36.61 -10.75
C GLU A 35 -13.90 -35.32 -10.54
N PRO A 36 -14.09 -34.61 -9.40
CA PRO A 36 -13.31 -33.44 -9.06
C PRO A 36 -11.81 -33.73 -9.15
N SER A 37 -11.06 -32.86 -9.82
CA SER A 37 -9.64 -33.06 -10.07
C SER A 37 -8.82 -31.81 -9.78
N CYS A 38 -8.14 -31.84 -8.65
CA CYS A 38 -7.27 -30.76 -8.23
C CYS A 38 -6.18 -30.40 -9.26
N GLY A 39 -6.04 -29.09 -9.51
CA GLY A 39 -5.06 -28.49 -10.39
C GLY A 39 -5.50 -28.40 -11.85
N ASN A 40 -6.80 -28.42 -12.13
CA ASN A 40 -7.34 -28.36 -13.49
C ASN A 40 -7.82 -26.96 -13.91
N GLY A 41 -7.73 -25.98 -13.02
CA GLY A 41 -8.13 -24.59 -13.20
C GLY A 41 -9.60 -24.30 -12.84
N PHE A 42 -10.35 -25.26 -12.30
CA PHE A 42 -11.76 -25.12 -11.97
C PHE A 42 -12.02 -25.55 -10.53
N ILE A 43 -12.70 -24.70 -9.75
CA ILE A 43 -13.12 -25.06 -8.39
C ILE A 43 -14.34 -25.99 -8.48
N GLU A 44 -14.15 -27.25 -8.10
CA GLU A 44 -15.16 -28.29 -8.13
C GLU A 44 -15.69 -28.64 -6.72
N GLN A 45 -16.71 -29.50 -6.62
CA GLN A 45 -17.29 -29.86 -5.33
C GLN A 45 -16.26 -30.58 -4.44
N GLY A 46 -15.91 -29.97 -3.31
CA GLY A 46 -14.99 -30.54 -2.32
C GLY A 46 -13.59 -29.91 -2.30
N GLU A 47 -13.34 -28.96 -3.21
CA GLU A 47 -12.13 -28.15 -3.26
C GLU A 47 -12.35 -26.79 -2.59
N ASP A 48 -11.34 -26.28 -1.88
CA ASP A 48 -11.35 -24.92 -1.33
C ASP A 48 -10.75 -23.90 -2.32
N CYS A 49 -9.91 -24.35 -3.26
CA CYS A 49 -9.25 -23.58 -4.33
C CYS A 49 -8.83 -24.50 -5.49
N ASP A 50 -8.46 -23.92 -6.63
CA ASP A 50 -7.73 -24.59 -7.72
C ASP A 50 -6.89 -23.53 -8.49
N ASP A 51 -5.57 -23.71 -8.56
CA ASP A 51 -4.61 -22.80 -9.20
C ASP A 51 -3.95 -23.39 -10.46
N ALA A 52 -4.67 -24.31 -11.11
CA ALA A 52 -4.30 -24.95 -12.37
C ALA A 52 -2.99 -25.77 -12.32
N ASN A 53 -2.52 -26.14 -11.13
CA ASN A 53 -1.47 -27.13 -10.94
C ASN A 53 -1.55 -27.80 -9.54
N THR A 54 -0.55 -28.60 -9.15
CA THR A 54 -0.53 -29.32 -7.85
C THR A 54 0.76 -29.07 -7.07
N VAL A 55 1.45 -27.96 -7.36
CA VAL A 55 2.62 -27.50 -6.62
C VAL A 55 2.13 -26.93 -5.29
N ASP A 56 2.83 -27.25 -4.21
CA ASP A 56 2.48 -26.68 -2.91
C ASP A 56 3.03 -25.26 -2.79
N GLY A 57 2.17 -24.31 -2.42
CA GLY A 57 2.59 -22.98 -1.93
C GLY A 57 2.61 -21.86 -2.98
N ASP A 58 2.05 -22.08 -4.17
CA ASP A 58 1.82 -21.06 -5.21
C ASP A 58 0.36 -20.58 -5.29
N GLY A 59 -0.54 -21.12 -4.46
CA GLY A 59 -1.88 -20.59 -4.23
C GLY A 59 -2.79 -21.59 -3.56
N CYS A 60 -2.84 -22.79 -4.13
CA CYS A 60 -3.51 -23.96 -3.61
C CYS A 60 -2.47 -24.99 -3.16
N ASP A 61 -2.81 -25.89 -2.23
CA ASP A 61 -1.96 -27.06 -1.96
C ASP A 61 -2.33 -28.21 -2.91
N SER A 62 -1.49 -29.25 -2.95
CA SER A 62 -1.71 -30.42 -3.81
C SER A 62 -2.99 -31.21 -3.47
N LEU A 63 -3.72 -30.84 -2.41
CA LEU A 63 -4.99 -31.43 -1.98
C LEU A 63 -6.17 -30.48 -2.22
N CYS A 64 -5.96 -29.43 -3.02
CA CYS A 64 -6.90 -28.36 -3.32
C CYS A 64 -7.48 -27.68 -2.08
N ARG A 65 -6.62 -27.50 -1.08
CA ARG A 65 -6.90 -26.69 0.11
C ARG A 65 -6.07 -25.44 0.02
N LEU A 66 -6.62 -24.33 0.50
CA LEU A 66 -5.85 -23.13 0.67
C LEU A 66 -4.73 -23.44 1.69
N PRO A 67 -3.43 -23.34 1.32
CA PRO A 67 -2.30 -23.69 2.20
C PRO A 67 -2.30 -22.90 3.52
N CYS A 68 -3.08 -21.82 3.56
CA CYS A 68 -3.39 -21.00 4.71
C CYS A 68 -4.69 -20.24 4.39
N GLY A 69 -5.63 -20.21 5.34
CA GLY A 69 -6.75 -19.28 5.25
C GLY A 69 -6.27 -17.84 5.51
N LEU A 70 -7.21 -16.89 5.43
CA LEU A 70 -7.02 -15.53 5.94
C LEU A 70 -6.27 -15.56 7.28
N ALA A 71 -5.02 -15.09 7.29
CA ALA A 71 -4.17 -15.14 8.48
C ALA A 71 -4.76 -14.24 9.58
N TRP A 72 -5.18 -13.05 9.18
CA TRP A 72 -5.92 -12.09 9.98
C TRP A 72 -6.66 -11.11 9.07
N GLU A 73 -7.73 -10.51 9.57
CA GLU A 73 -8.33 -9.30 9.01
C GLU A 73 -8.36 -8.23 10.09
N THR A 74 -8.18 -6.98 9.67
CA THR A 74 -8.38 -5.82 10.53
C THR A 74 -9.45 -4.93 9.89
N ARG A 75 -10.28 -4.32 10.74
CA ARG A 75 -11.19 -3.25 10.33
C ARG A 75 -10.94 -2.08 11.25
N LEU A 76 -10.39 -1.00 10.72
CA LEU A 76 -10.29 0.25 11.46
C LEU A 76 -11.68 0.88 11.47
N ALA A 77 -12.35 0.82 12.63
CA ALA A 77 -13.65 1.46 12.80
C ALA A 77 -13.43 2.97 12.91
N VAL A 78 -13.98 3.74 11.97
CA VAL A 78 -13.98 5.20 12.06
C VAL A 78 -15.17 5.63 12.94
N SER A 79 -14.91 6.46 13.94
CA SER A 79 -15.86 6.83 15.00
C SER A 79 -16.98 7.78 14.58
N VAL A 80 -16.97 8.25 13.34
CA VAL A 80 -17.89 9.28 12.84
C VAL A 80 -18.61 8.79 11.58
N PRO A 81 -19.94 9.02 11.46
CA PRO A 81 -20.66 8.82 10.20
C PRO A 81 -20.08 9.77 9.14
N ASP A 82 -20.04 9.31 7.89
CA ASP A 82 -19.66 10.07 6.69
C ASP A 82 -18.16 10.30 6.41
N VAL A 83 -17.24 9.75 7.20
CA VAL A 83 -15.82 9.74 6.81
C VAL A 83 -15.54 8.72 5.72
N ILE A 84 -14.97 9.19 4.61
CA ILE A 84 -14.46 8.36 3.52
C ILE A 84 -12.95 8.23 3.71
N GLY A 85 -12.50 7.03 4.06
CA GLY A 85 -11.07 6.67 4.04
C GLY A 85 -10.75 5.85 2.79
N VAL A 86 -9.74 6.25 2.04
CA VAL A 86 -9.26 5.53 0.86
C VAL A 86 -7.84 5.06 1.10
N VAL A 87 -7.64 3.75 1.19
CA VAL A 87 -6.30 3.15 1.14
C VAL A 87 -5.76 3.33 -0.28
N VAL A 88 -4.59 3.96 -0.39
CA VAL A 88 -3.97 4.27 -1.68
C VAL A 88 -2.85 3.31 -2.03
N ASP A 89 -2.09 2.87 -1.01
CA ASP A 89 -0.92 2.03 -1.20
C ASP A 89 -0.58 1.25 0.07
N LEU A 90 0.16 0.16 -0.10
CA LEU A 90 0.68 -0.65 0.98
C LEU A 90 2.09 -1.14 0.67
N ALA A 91 2.88 -1.34 1.72
CA ALA A 91 4.21 -1.90 1.65
C ALA A 91 4.40 -2.99 2.70
N ILE A 92 5.23 -3.99 2.36
CA ILE A 92 5.64 -5.05 3.28
C ILE A 92 7.07 -4.79 3.70
N GLY A 93 7.29 -4.69 5.02
CA GLY A 93 8.62 -4.50 5.57
C GLY A 93 9.42 -5.80 5.72
N PRO A 94 10.69 -5.70 6.12
CA PRO A 94 11.63 -6.82 6.17
C PRO A 94 11.27 -7.89 7.21
N SER A 95 10.41 -7.58 8.19
CA SER A 95 9.91 -8.53 9.19
C SER A 95 8.53 -9.11 8.84
N GLY A 96 7.99 -8.79 7.66
CA GLY A 96 6.64 -9.16 7.24
C GLY A 96 5.54 -8.25 7.79
N GLU A 97 5.92 -7.12 8.39
CA GLU A 97 4.96 -6.09 8.79
C GLU A 97 4.27 -5.49 7.56
N LEU A 98 3.02 -5.08 7.74
CA LEU A 98 2.27 -4.34 6.74
C LEU A 98 2.28 -2.85 7.11
N VAL A 99 2.64 -2.00 6.17
CA VAL A 99 2.49 -0.54 6.26
C VAL A 99 1.46 -0.12 5.22
N VAL A 100 0.51 0.72 5.60
CA VAL A 100 -0.56 1.20 4.73
C VAL A 100 -0.60 2.72 4.76
N ALA A 101 -0.65 3.31 3.58
CA ALA A 101 -0.95 4.73 3.41
C ALA A 101 -2.40 4.89 2.96
N ALA A 102 -3.09 5.86 3.54
CA ALA A 102 -4.44 6.22 3.16
C ALA A 102 -4.65 7.73 3.21
N THR A 103 -5.64 8.20 2.46
CA THR A 103 -6.24 9.51 2.67
C THR A 103 -7.53 9.32 3.46
N ASN A 104 -7.79 10.21 4.40
CA ASN A 104 -8.99 10.18 5.22
C ASN A 104 -9.61 11.58 5.30
N ASP A 105 -10.89 11.71 5.00
CA ASP A 105 -11.62 12.97 5.25
C ASP A 105 -11.58 13.28 6.76
N ALA A 106 -10.98 14.43 7.12
CA ALA A 106 -10.56 14.77 8.46
C ALA A 106 -11.68 14.55 9.49
N GLN A 107 -11.31 14.02 10.66
CA GLN A 107 -12.20 13.98 11.83
C GLN A 107 -12.33 15.33 12.53
N THR A 108 -11.94 16.44 11.88
CA THR A 108 -11.92 17.78 12.48
C THR A 108 -12.96 18.70 11.83
N SER A 109 -13.16 19.88 12.40
CA SER A 109 -14.20 20.85 11.97
C SER A 109 -13.92 21.51 10.61
N GLU A 110 -12.78 21.18 10.01
CA GLU A 110 -12.33 21.68 8.72
C GLU A 110 -12.39 20.47 7.80
N PHE A 111 -13.25 20.50 6.78
CA PHE A 111 -13.52 19.38 5.87
C PHE A 111 -12.34 19.15 4.92
N THR A 112 -11.15 18.89 5.47
CA THR A 112 -9.91 18.68 4.73
C THR A 112 -9.60 17.20 4.64
N ASP A 113 -8.98 16.76 3.55
CA ASP A 113 -8.44 15.40 3.48
C ASP A 113 -7.12 15.33 4.27
N ASP A 114 -6.94 14.35 5.15
CA ASP A 114 -5.71 14.14 5.92
C ASP A 114 -4.95 12.89 5.44
N LEU A 115 -3.62 12.95 5.52
CA LEU A 115 -2.74 11.80 5.35
C LEU A 115 -2.86 10.85 6.55
N TRP A 116 -2.96 9.54 6.30
CA TRP A 116 -2.95 8.51 7.32
C TRP A 116 -1.89 7.44 7.06
N LEU A 117 -1.16 7.05 8.11
CA LEU A 117 -0.17 5.98 8.08
C LEU A 117 -0.51 4.95 9.16
N GLY A 118 -0.73 3.70 8.74
CA GLY A 118 -0.94 2.56 9.63
C GLY A 118 0.15 1.51 9.48
N ARG A 119 0.49 0.82 10.57
CA ARG A 119 1.45 -0.30 10.57
C ARG A 119 0.96 -1.46 11.42
N TRP A 120 1.01 -2.67 10.87
CA TRP A 120 0.68 -3.91 11.55
C TRP A 120 1.86 -4.86 11.60
N SER A 121 1.97 -5.64 12.68
CA SER A 121 2.88 -6.79 12.72
C SER A 121 2.48 -7.84 11.67
N ALA A 122 3.38 -8.78 11.37
CA ALA A 122 3.09 -9.92 10.50
C ALA A 122 1.90 -10.75 11.01
N GLU A 123 1.65 -10.75 12.33
CA GLU A 123 0.54 -11.42 12.99
C GLU A 123 -0.77 -10.61 13.02
N GLY A 124 -0.77 -9.38 12.48
CA GLY A 124 -1.97 -8.56 12.35
C GLY A 124 -2.29 -7.67 13.55
N GLU A 125 -1.33 -7.44 14.43
CA GLU A 125 -1.46 -6.47 15.52
C GLU A 125 -1.17 -5.07 15.00
N LEU A 126 -2.06 -4.10 15.21
CA LEU A 126 -1.79 -2.69 14.88
C LEU A 126 -0.72 -2.16 15.84
N THR A 127 0.45 -1.83 15.32
CA THR A 127 1.61 -1.36 16.09
C THR A 127 1.79 0.16 16.06
N TYR A 128 1.30 0.81 15.01
CA TYR A 128 1.37 2.25 14.84
C TYR A 128 0.21 2.73 13.97
N SER A 129 -0.32 3.91 14.28
CA SER A 129 -1.34 4.59 13.48
C SER A 129 -1.28 6.07 13.81
N ASP A 130 -1.22 6.93 12.80
CA ASP A 130 -1.28 8.37 12.99
C ASP A 130 -1.90 9.09 11.78
N PHE A 131 -2.41 10.29 12.04
CA PHE A 131 -2.93 11.21 11.05
C PHE A 131 -2.01 12.43 10.93
N TYR A 132 -1.89 12.97 9.74
CA TYR A 132 -1.04 14.12 9.45
C TYR A 132 -1.86 15.19 8.75
N ASP A 133 -2.39 16.10 9.57
CA ASP A 133 -2.97 17.39 9.18
C ASP A 133 -1.83 18.40 9.07
N LEU A 134 -1.56 18.87 7.86
CA LEU A 134 -0.47 19.80 7.55
C LEU A 134 -1.00 21.21 7.22
N GLY A 135 -2.29 21.47 7.45
CA GLY A 135 -2.92 22.77 7.30
C GLY A 135 -3.65 23.00 5.97
N GLY A 136 -4.07 21.94 5.29
CA GLY A 136 -4.84 21.98 4.05
C GLY A 136 -5.36 20.59 3.66
N ASP A 137 -5.62 20.37 2.37
CA ASP A 137 -5.90 19.03 1.87
C ASP A 137 -4.59 18.25 1.65
N GLU A 138 -4.49 17.07 2.24
CA GLU A 138 -3.38 16.15 2.15
C GLU A 138 -3.78 14.79 1.59
N PHE A 139 -3.15 14.41 0.48
CA PHE A 139 -3.43 13.17 -0.22
C PHE A 139 -2.26 12.20 -0.13
N ALA A 140 -2.48 11.03 0.46
CA ALA A 140 -1.54 9.93 0.36
C ALA A 140 -1.38 9.50 -1.09
N ARG A 141 -0.15 9.12 -1.47
CA ARG A 141 0.11 8.63 -2.82
C ARG A 141 0.81 7.29 -2.85
N ALA A 142 1.87 7.13 -2.06
CA ALA A 142 2.65 5.91 -2.02
C ALA A 142 3.35 5.75 -0.68
N VAL A 143 3.63 4.50 -0.32
CA VAL A 143 4.46 4.17 0.83
C VAL A 143 5.45 3.07 0.48
N VAL A 144 6.68 3.21 0.94
CA VAL A 144 7.70 2.16 0.82
C VAL A 144 8.38 1.94 2.16
N VAL A 145 8.87 0.72 2.38
CA VAL A 145 9.63 0.32 3.57
C VAL A 145 10.99 -0.19 3.11
N ASP A 146 12.05 0.28 3.75
CA ASP A 146 13.41 -0.17 3.44
C ASP A 146 13.85 -1.40 4.25
N GLU A 147 15.06 -1.89 3.98
CA GLU A 147 15.64 -3.06 4.66
C GLU A 147 15.87 -2.85 6.18
N GLN A 148 15.89 -1.61 6.66
CA GLN A 148 15.98 -1.28 8.08
C GLN A 148 14.60 -1.21 8.75
N GLY A 149 13.52 -1.23 7.96
CA GLY A 149 12.15 -1.04 8.41
C GLY A 149 11.71 0.42 8.45
N ASP A 150 12.53 1.36 7.99
CA ASP A 150 12.14 2.77 7.92
C ASP A 150 11.08 2.95 6.83
N MET A 151 10.13 3.83 7.10
CA MET A 151 8.97 4.06 6.25
C MET A 151 9.10 5.40 5.54
N TYR A 152 8.71 5.45 4.27
CA TYR A 152 8.73 6.66 3.47
C TYR A 152 7.33 6.88 2.91
N LEU A 153 6.68 7.96 3.34
CA LEU A 153 5.33 8.31 2.92
C LEU A 153 5.41 9.46 1.93
N LEU A 154 4.95 9.21 0.71
CA LEU A 154 4.80 10.21 -0.34
C LEU A 154 3.34 10.66 -0.40
N GLY A 155 3.13 11.97 -0.46
CA GLY A 155 1.82 12.56 -0.63
C GLY A 155 1.87 13.88 -1.40
N THR A 156 0.68 14.41 -1.66
CA THR A 156 0.47 15.78 -2.14
C THR A 156 -0.11 16.57 -0.97
N VAL A 157 0.44 17.73 -0.65
CA VAL A 157 -0.02 18.56 0.48
C VAL A 157 -0.45 19.93 -0.02
N GLY A 158 -1.58 20.43 0.48
CA GLY A 158 -2.13 21.74 0.14
C GLY A 158 -1.42 22.85 0.89
N GLY A 159 -1.09 23.93 0.17
CA GLY A 159 -0.69 25.20 0.76
C GLY A 159 -1.91 26.08 1.10
N VAL A 160 -1.67 27.13 1.89
CA VAL A 160 -2.72 28.09 2.33
C VAL A 160 -3.39 28.91 1.21
N ASP A 161 -2.89 28.83 -0.03
CA ASP A 161 -3.31 29.67 -1.16
C ASP A 161 -3.67 28.85 -2.43
N GLU A 162 -4.33 27.68 -2.27
CA GLU A 162 -4.83 26.78 -3.34
C GLU A 162 -3.79 26.01 -4.18
N GLY A 163 -2.49 26.28 -3.96
CA GLY A 163 -1.39 25.47 -4.50
C GLY A 163 -1.25 24.13 -3.78
N THR A 164 -0.64 23.15 -4.44
CA THR A 164 -0.25 21.88 -3.82
C THR A 164 1.19 21.56 -4.13
N ASP A 165 1.87 20.92 -3.19
CA ASP A 165 3.26 20.51 -3.31
C ASP A 165 3.41 19.00 -3.17
N ILE A 166 4.45 18.46 -3.80
CA ILE A 166 4.87 17.07 -3.56
C ILE A 166 5.54 17.04 -2.19
N TRP A 167 5.16 16.10 -1.34
CA TRP A 167 5.68 15.96 0.02
C TRP A 167 6.17 14.54 0.26
N LEU A 168 7.34 14.43 0.87
CA LEU A 168 7.92 13.16 1.29
C LEU A 168 8.37 13.26 2.74
N ARG A 169 8.00 12.27 3.55
CA ARG A 169 8.47 12.14 4.92
C ARG A 169 9.05 10.76 5.16
N ARG A 170 10.15 10.72 5.91
CA ARG A 170 10.77 9.50 6.43
C ARG A 170 10.44 9.35 7.90
N PHE A 171 10.11 8.13 8.28
CA PHE A 171 9.95 7.69 9.66
C PHE A 171 10.92 6.56 9.95
N ASP A 172 11.34 6.43 11.21
CA ASP A 172 11.97 5.20 11.66
C ASP A 172 10.95 4.04 11.73
N ALA A 173 11.44 2.82 11.93
CA ALA A 173 10.61 1.63 12.08
C ALA A 173 9.62 1.66 13.28
N GLN A 174 9.73 2.64 14.18
CA GLN A 174 8.83 2.84 15.32
C GLN A 174 7.77 3.92 15.02
N GLY A 175 7.85 4.59 13.87
CA GLY A 175 6.94 5.67 13.47
C GLY A 175 7.39 7.06 13.93
N SER A 176 8.62 7.22 14.44
CA SER A 176 9.16 8.54 14.74
C SER A 176 9.59 9.25 13.45
N GLU A 177 9.21 10.51 13.27
CA GLU A 177 9.67 11.32 12.14
C GLU A 177 11.20 11.53 12.20
N ILE A 178 11.87 11.29 11.08
CA ILE A 178 13.30 11.53 10.89
C ILE A 178 13.55 12.82 10.11
N TRP A 179 12.87 12.99 8.98
CA TRP A 179 12.90 14.20 8.18
C TRP A 179 11.67 14.31 7.29
N THR A 180 11.39 15.53 6.85
CA THR A 180 10.32 15.87 5.91
C THR A 180 10.86 16.81 4.84
N THR A 181 10.42 16.65 3.60
CA THR A 181 10.81 17.50 2.47
C THR A 181 9.63 17.74 1.56
N THR A 182 9.47 19.00 1.13
CA THR A 182 8.50 19.40 0.11
C THR A 182 9.22 19.78 -1.19
N TYR A 183 8.58 19.51 -2.32
CA TYR A 183 9.07 19.81 -3.66
C TYR A 183 7.98 20.50 -4.46
N SER A 184 8.28 21.71 -4.90
CA SER A 184 7.39 22.55 -5.70
C SER A 184 7.97 22.73 -7.10
N GLY A 185 7.08 22.90 -8.06
CA GLY A 185 7.47 23.36 -9.39
C GLY A 185 7.95 24.81 -9.37
N PRO A 186 8.51 25.31 -10.48
CA PRO A 186 8.98 26.69 -10.58
C PRO A 186 7.87 27.73 -10.62
N VAL A 187 6.61 27.32 -10.82
CA VAL A 187 5.44 28.21 -10.76
C VAL A 187 4.94 28.25 -9.31
N VAL A 188 4.85 29.46 -8.75
CA VAL A 188 4.26 29.66 -7.41
C VAL A 188 2.77 29.40 -7.41
N ASP A 189 2.23 28.94 -6.28
CA ASP A 189 0.80 28.68 -6.07
C ASP A 189 0.20 27.76 -7.16
N SER A 190 1.02 26.82 -7.62
CA SER A 190 0.68 25.86 -8.66
C SER A 190 0.22 24.54 -8.05
N LYS A 191 -0.34 23.65 -8.89
CA LYS A 191 -0.70 22.30 -8.45
C LYS A 191 0.40 21.35 -8.90
N ASP A 192 1.30 21.07 -7.98
CA ASP A 192 2.31 20.04 -8.12
C ASP A 192 1.81 18.81 -7.33
N GLU A 193 1.77 17.65 -7.98
CA GLU A 193 1.16 16.46 -7.39
C GLU A 193 2.10 15.26 -7.43
N ALA A 194 2.09 14.50 -6.33
CA ALA A 194 2.84 13.27 -6.20
C ALA A 194 2.30 12.18 -7.14
N GLY A 195 3.23 11.44 -7.74
CA GLY A 195 2.95 10.31 -8.62
C GLY A 195 3.20 8.97 -7.91
N GLY A 196 4.46 8.55 -7.84
CA GLY A 196 4.84 7.28 -7.23
C GLY A 196 6.19 7.38 -6.53
N LEU A 197 6.43 6.43 -5.62
CA LEU A 197 7.65 6.31 -4.83
C LEU A 197 8.24 4.93 -5.04
N ALA A 198 9.57 4.85 -5.21
CA ALA A 198 10.27 3.57 -5.32
C ALA A 198 11.63 3.61 -4.62
N LEU A 199 12.04 2.47 -4.07
CA LEU A 199 13.39 2.25 -3.56
C LEU A 199 14.27 1.62 -4.64
N GLY A 200 15.48 2.15 -4.80
CA GLY A 200 16.55 1.55 -5.58
C GLY A 200 17.24 0.41 -4.82
N PRO A 201 18.02 -0.44 -5.51
CA PRO A 201 18.74 -1.56 -4.89
C PRO A 201 19.76 -1.17 -3.82
N GLY A 202 20.23 0.09 -3.82
CA GLY A 202 21.12 0.64 -2.80
C GLY A 202 20.39 1.46 -1.73
N GLY A 203 19.06 1.43 -1.71
CA GLY A 203 18.23 2.28 -0.86
C GLY A 203 18.03 3.71 -1.40
N GLU A 204 18.35 3.98 -2.67
CA GLU A 204 18.04 5.27 -3.28
C GLU A 204 16.51 5.50 -3.31
N LEU A 205 16.07 6.75 -3.16
CA LEU A 205 14.66 7.07 -3.32
C LEU A 205 14.43 7.65 -4.72
N TYR A 206 13.40 7.17 -5.40
CA TYR A 206 12.92 7.72 -6.65
C TYR A 206 11.49 8.16 -6.49
N VAL A 207 11.24 9.44 -6.77
CA VAL A 207 9.90 10.02 -6.75
C VAL A 207 9.54 10.38 -8.18
N SER A 208 8.28 10.11 -8.55
CA SER A 208 7.67 10.70 -9.73
C SER A 208 6.49 11.56 -9.33
N GLY A 209 6.09 12.44 -10.23
CA GLY A 209 4.94 13.31 -10.06
C GLY A 209 4.74 14.15 -11.30
N HIS A 210 4.01 15.23 -11.16
CA HIS A 210 4.03 16.28 -12.15
C HIS A 210 4.16 17.63 -11.47
N GLN A 211 4.86 18.53 -12.15
CA GLN A 211 5.08 19.89 -11.70
C GLN A 211 4.63 20.88 -12.77
N ARG A 212 4.11 22.04 -12.39
CA ARG A 212 3.81 23.10 -13.38
C ARG A 212 5.04 23.94 -13.65
N VAL A 213 5.38 24.06 -14.93
CA VAL A 213 6.58 24.78 -15.39
C VAL A 213 6.24 26.06 -16.18
N ALA A 214 4.99 26.24 -16.60
CA ALA A 214 4.45 27.46 -17.22
C ALA A 214 2.93 27.57 -17.02
N ASP A 215 2.32 28.68 -17.47
CA ASP A 215 0.86 28.87 -17.46
C ASP A 215 0.15 27.76 -18.23
N LYS A 216 -0.22 26.69 -17.50
CA LYS A 216 -1.12 25.56 -17.85
C LYS A 216 -0.51 24.26 -18.38
N ASP A 217 0.81 24.13 -18.45
CA ASP A 217 1.45 22.86 -18.81
C ASP A 217 2.02 22.18 -17.54
N ALA A 218 1.47 21.01 -17.21
CA ALA A 218 2.05 20.10 -16.22
C ALA A 218 3.08 19.21 -16.92
N ASP A 219 4.31 19.24 -16.43
CA ASP A 219 5.39 18.40 -16.91
C ASP A 219 5.48 17.17 -16.01
N ALA A 220 5.62 15.99 -16.63
CA ALA A 220 5.99 14.80 -15.88
C ALA A 220 7.35 15.05 -15.23
N TRP A 221 7.48 14.76 -13.95
CA TRP A 221 8.68 15.00 -13.17
C TRP A 221 9.14 13.71 -12.50
N VAL A 222 10.45 13.48 -12.50
CA VAL A 222 11.09 12.37 -11.77
C VAL A 222 12.33 12.90 -11.08
N ALA A 223 12.51 12.55 -9.82
CA ALA A 223 13.73 12.81 -9.07
C ALA A 223 14.28 11.57 -8.40
N ARG A 224 15.61 11.52 -8.32
CA ARG A 224 16.33 10.67 -7.38
C ARG A 224 16.74 11.52 -6.19
N LEU A 225 16.51 11.02 -4.98
CA LEU A 225 16.76 11.71 -3.73
C LEU A 225 17.82 11.00 -2.89
N ASP A 226 18.50 11.76 -2.04
CA ASP A 226 19.34 11.24 -0.98
C ASP A 226 18.45 10.78 0.19
N LYS A 227 18.64 9.54 0.63
CA LYS A 227 17.82 8.92 1.68
C LYS A 227 18.05 9.55 3.07
N SER A 228 19.22 10.16 3.28
CA SER A 228 19.60 10.69 4.59
C SER A 228 18.85 11.95 4.97
N ASP A 229 18.50 12.79 3.99
CA ASP A 229 17.88 14.10 4.21
C ASP A 229 16.77 14.47 3.19
N GLY A 230 16.48 13.61 2.21
CA GLY A 230 15.49 13.89 1.16
C GLY A 230 16.01 14.82 0.06
N ALA A 231 17.28 15.25 0.06
CA ALA A 231 17.76 16.19 -0.93
C ALA A 231 17.72 15.60 -2.35
N ILE A 232 17.32 16.42 -3.34
CA ILE A 232 17.39 16.01 -4.75
C ILE A 232 18.85 15.77 -5.14
N VAL A 233 19.14 14.58 -5.68
CA VAL A 233 20.45 14.24 -6.27
C VAL A 233 20.46 14.59 -7.76
N TRP A 234 19.39 14.23 -8.46
CA TRP A 234 19.10 14.67 -9.83
C TRP A 234 17.60 14.64 -10.05
N GLU A 235 17.13 15.47 -10.97
CA GLU A 235 15.74 15.46 -11.43
C GLU A 235 15.67 15.59 -12.96
N ALA A 236 14.54 15.20 -13.52
CA ALA A 236 14.23 15.38 -14.92
C ALA A 236 12.74 15.66 -15.12
N SER A 237 12.44 16.54 -16.06
CA SER A 237 11.07 16.90 -16.44
C SER A 237 10.82 16.74 -17.93
N TRP A 238 9.57 16.41 -18.30
CA TRP A 238 9.12 16.24 -19.68
C TRP A 238 7.76 16.92 -19.90
N SER A 239 7.68 17.77 -20.92
CA SER A 239 6.43 18.42 -21.32
C SER A 239 5.68 17.65 -22.40
N ALA A 240 4.36 17.79 -22.44
CA ALA A 240 3.51 17.16 -23.45
C ALA A 240 3.89 17.58 -24.89
N ASN A 241 4.50 18.76 -25.06
CA ASN A 241 4.96 19.29 -26.34
C ASN A 241 6.37 18.79 -26.73
N SER A 242 7.08 18.09 -25.85
CA SER A 242 8.40 17.50 -26.13
C SER A 242 8.64 16.21 -25.31
N PRO A 243 7.81 15.16 -25.49
CA PRO A 243 7.87 13.95 -24.66
C PRO A 243 9.13 13.11 -24.87
N THR A 244 9.91 13.36 -25.93
CA THR A 244 11.10 12.58 -26.29
C THR A 244 12.41 13.17 -25.76
N THR A 245 12.41 14.41 -25.24
CA THR A 245 13.60 15.09 -24.74
C THR A 245 13.29 15.75 -23.41
N GLY A 246 13.53 15.03 -22.31
CA GLY A 246 13.42 15.60 -20.97
C GLY A 246 14.59 16.54 -20.68
N SER A 247 14.35 17.59 -19.91
CA SER A 247 15.41 18.40 -19.33
C SER A 247 15.81 17.80 -17.99
N ALA A 248 17.04 17.30 -17.90
CA ALA A 248 17.61 16.83 -16.63
C ALA A 248 18.46 17.94 -15.99
N SER A 249 18.23 18.18 -14.71
CA SER A 249 19.05 19.07 -13.88
C SER A 249 19.61 18.29 -12.69
N THR A 250 20.85 18.59 -12.34
CA THR A 250 21.36 18.33 -10.99
C THR A 250 21.25 19.63 -10.21
N PRO A 251 20.67 19.64 -9.00
CA PRO A 251 20.68 20.85 -8.19
C PRO A 251 22.13 21.31 -8.00
N ALA A 252 22.35 22.62 -8.14
CA ALA A 252 23.66 23.20 -7.86
C ALA A 252 24.00 22.87 -6.40
N ALA A 253 25.22 22.36 -6.15
CA ALA A 253 25.69 22.08 -4.80
C ALA A 253 25.37 23.28 -3.88
N PRO A 254 24.85 23.05 -2.66
CA PRO A 254 24.55 24.15 -1.76
C PRO A 254 25.80 25.03 -1.63
N TRP A 255 25.64 26.32 -1.89
CA TRP A 255 26.74 27.29 -1.84
C TRP A 255 27.43 27.18 -0.46
N PRO A 256 28.78 27.20 -0.38
CA PRO A 256 29.53 26.82 0.83
C PRO A 256 29.52 27.89 1.94
N TRP A 257 28.37 28.52 2.22
CA TRP A 257 28.20 29.42 3.36
C TRP A 257 26.80 29.26 4.00
N ALA A 258 26.60 28.20 4.78
CA ALA A 258 25.59 28.23 5.84
C ALA A 258 26.28 28.71 7.14
N PRO A 259 25.89 29.84 7.75
CA PRO A 259 26.42 30.24 9.04
C PRO A 259 25.84 29.35 10.15
N MET A 260 26.62 29.22 11.23
CA MET A 260 26.42 28.29 12.33
C MET A 260 25.03 28.40 12.99
N ALA A 261 24.43 27.24 13.27
CA ALA A 261 23.33 27.12 14.21
C ALA A 261 23.74 27.72 15.57
N GLY A 262 23.12 28.86 15.91
CA GLY A 262 23.20 29.44 17.23
C GLY A 262 22.39 28.60 18.21
N SER A 263 23.08 27.88 19.10
CA SER A 263 22.50 27.39 20.35
C SER A 263 22.01 28.58 21.17
N MET A 264 20.70 28.67 21.40
CA MET A 264 20.18 29.41 22.54
C MET A 264 19.81 28.42 23.64
N ARG A 265 20.37 28.71 24.82
CA ARG A 265 20.05 28.13 26.11
C ARG A 265 18.75 28.70 26.65
#